data_AF-A0A2X2K2L8-F1
#
_entry.id   AF-A0A2X2K2L8-F1
#
_cell.length_a   1.000
_cell.length_b   1.000
_cell.length_c   1.000
_cell.angle_alpha   90.00
_cell.angle_beta   90.00
_cell.angle_gamma   90.00
#
_symmetry.space_group_name_H-M   'P 1'
#
loop_
_entity.id
_entity.type
_entity.pdbx_description
1 polymer ?
#
loop_
_entity_poly.entity_id
_entity_poly.type
_entity_poly.pdbx_seq_one_letter_code
_entity_poly.pdbx_strand_id
1 'polypeptide(L)' 'MSEKQSNEQVEAFLNKESQWQEEYKYLRALIFNETELEEAYKWMHPCYTLNNKNVVLIHGFKKLCCTIIS' A
#
# COMPACT_ATOMS: atom_id res chain seq x y z
N MET A 1 -10.33 -0.91 -21.36
CA MET A 1 -9.39 -0.61 -20.28
C MET A 1 -10.17 -0.79 -19.00
N SER A 2 -9.88 -1.82 -18.21
CA SER A 2 -10.60 -2.05 -16.95
C SER A 2 -10.25 -0.91 -16.00
N GLU A 3 -11.24 -0.14 -15.58
CA GLU A 3 -11.04 0.92 -14.60
C GLU A 3 -10.61 0.28 -13.29
N LYS A 4 -9.39 0.56 -12.84
CA LYS A 4 -8.91 0.07 -11.54
C LYS A 4 -9.77 0.70 -10.45
N GLN A 5 -10.41 -0.14 -9.66
CA GLN A 5 -11.29 0.31 -8.60
C GLN A 5 -10.48 0.61 -7.32
N SER A 6 -10.70 1.79 -6.75
CA SER A 6 -10.15 2.18 -5.46
C SER A 6 -10.82 1.42 -4.31
N ASN A 7 -10.02 1.02 -3.32
CA ASN A 7 -10.54 0.32 -2.14
C ASN A 7 -10.74 1.29 -0.96
N GLU A 8 -11.98 1.39 -0.45
CA GLU A 8 -12.35 2.27 0.66
C GLU A 8 -11.57 1.97 1.95
N GLN A 9 -11.22 0.69 2.20
CA GLN A 9 -10.46 0.30 3.39
C GLN A 9 -9.00 0.75 3.30
N VAL A 10 -8.43 0.68 2.09
CA VAL A 10 -7.08 1.21 1.82
C VAL A 10 -7.10 2.72 1.98
N GLU A 11 -8.10 3.40 1.43
CA GLU A 11 -8.25 4.84 1.58
C GLU A 11 -8.38 5.29 3.04
N ALA A 12 -9.17 4.58 3.85
CA ALA A 12 -9.27 4.82 5.28
C ALA A 12 -7.93 4.65 6.01
N PHE A 13 -7.12 3.65 5.63
CA PHE A 13 -5.77 3.46 6.17
C PHE A 13 -4.84 4.63 5.79
N LEU A 14 -4.91 5.10 4.55
CA LEU A 14 -4.08 6.19 4.03
C LEU A 14 -4.48 7.57 4.54
N ASN A 15 -5.76 7.75 4.89
CA ASN A 15 -6.25 8.97 5.53
C ASN A 15 -5.90 9.05 7.01
N LYS A 16 -5.44 7.95 7.61
CA LYS A 16 -4.95 7.95 8.98
C LYS A 16 -3.66 8.76 9.09
N GLU A 17 -3.59 9.63 10.08
CA GLU A 17 -2.41 10.46 10.34
C GLU A 17 -1.19 9.57 10.66
N SER A 18 -0.15 9.71 9.84
CA SER A 18 1.09 8.96 9.92
C SER A 18 2.21 9.81 9.32
N GLN A 19 3.44 9.62 9.81
CA GLN A 19 4.63 10.27 9.24
C GLN A 19 4.87 9.89 7.76
N TRP A 20 4.24 8.81 7.28
CA TRP A 20 4.41 8.26 5.93
C TRP A 20 3.20 8.53 5.02
N GLN A 21 2.30 9.43 5.41
CA GLN A 21 1.03 9.62 4.71
C GLN A 21 1.22 10.07 3.26
N GLU A 22 2.14 11.01 3.02
CA GLU A 22 2.41 11.52 1.67
C GLU A 22 3.05 10.45 0.79
N GLU A 23 3.99 9.68 1.34
CA GLU A 23 4.67 8.59 0.68
C GLU A 23 3.71 7.47 0.30
N TYR A 24 2.75 7.14 1.17
CA TYR A 24 1.75 6.13 0.82
C TYR A 24 0.81 6.60 -0.29
N LYS A 25 0.41 7.88 -0.30
CA LYS A 25 -0.42 8.44 -1.38
C LYS A 25 0.35 8.45 -2.70
N TYR A 26 1.62 8.81 -2.66
CA TYR A 26 2.50 8.77 -3.83
C TYR A 26 2.67 7.34 -4.36
N LEU A 27 2.98 6.38 -3.48
CA LEU A 27 3.14 4.98 -3.84
C LEU A 27 1.84 4.39 -4.43
N ARG A 28 0.68 4.72 -3.84
CA ARG A 28 -0.63 4.36 -4.37
C ARG A 28 -0.79 4.87 -5.80
N ALA A 29 -0.56 6.16 -6.03
CA ALA A 29 -0.69 6.77 -7.36
C ALA A 29 0.22 6.08 -8.39
N LEU A 30 1.48 5.79 -8.01
CA LEU A 30 2.43 5.08 -8.87
C LEU A 30 1.95 3.66 -9.19
N ILE A 31 1.48 2.91 -8.20
CA ILE A 31 0.94 1.56 -8.43
C ILE A 31 -0.29 1.60 -9.32
N PHE A 32 -1.19 2.59 -9.14
CA PHE A 32 -2.35 2.75 -10.01
C PHE A 32 -1.96 3.02 -11.46
N ASN A 33 -1.04 3.96 -11.69
CA ASN A 33 -0.71 4.46 -13.02
C ASN A 33 0.27 3.54 -13.78
N GLU A 34 1.24 2.93 -13.09
CA GLU A 34 2.37 2.24 -13.74
C GLU A 34 2.24 0.71 -13.78
N THR A 35 1.23 0.13 -13.12
CA THR A 35 1.11 -1.33 -13.00
C THR A 35 -0.29 -1.82 -13.37
N GLU A 36 -0.52 -3.12 -13.36
CA GLU A 36 -1.86 -3.73 -13.46
C GLU A 36 -2.34 -4.26 -12.09
N LEU A 37 -1.67 -3.84 -11.00
CA LEU A 37 -2.00 -4.31 -9.66
C LEU A 37 -3.34 -3.76 -9.18
N GLU A 38 -4.09 -4.62 -8.48
CA GLU A 38 -5.36 -4.32 -7.85
C GLU A 38 -5.18 -4.08 -6.35
N GLU A 39 -5.93 -3.12 -5.79
CA GLU A 39 -5.93 -2.82 -4.36
C GLU A 39 -6.75 -3.84 -3.56
N ALA A 40 -6.11 -4.44 -2.56
CA ALA A 40 -6.73 -5.31 -1.58
C ALA A 40 -6.41 -4.82 -0.16
N TYR A 41 -7.24 -5.19 0.80
CA TYR A 41 -6.98 -4.91 2.21
C TYR A 41 -6.99 -6.23 2.97
N LYS A 42 -5.81 -6.67 3.44
CA LYS A 42 -5.64 -7.93 4.18
C LYS A 42 -4.73 -7.67 5.38
N TRP A 43 -4.95 -8.40 6.47
CA TRP A 43 -4.15 -8.29 7.70
C TRP A 43 -4.04 -6.86 8.27
N MET A 44 -5.11 -6.06 8.12
CA MET A 44 -5.16 -4.64 8.51
C MET A 44 -4.15 -3.74 7.77
N HIS A 45 -3.68 -4.16 6.60
CA HIS A 45 -2.74 -3.40 5.78
C HIS A 45 -3.15 -3.37 4.30
N PRO A 46 -2.85 -2.26 3.58
CA PRO A 46 -2.97 -2.21 2.14
C PRO A 46 -2.06 -3.26 1.48
N CYS A 47 -2.68 -4.07 0.63
CA CYS A 47 -2.04 -5.10 -0.18
C CYS A 47 -2.32 -4.79 -1.65
N TYR A 48 -1.39 -5.13 -2.53
CA TYR A 48 -1.59 -5.06 -3.97
C TYR A 48 -1.37 -6.43 -4.57
N THR A 49 -2.35 -6.86 -5.36
CA THR A 49 -2.38 -8.19 -5.94
C THR A 49 -2.34 -8.14 -7.45
N LEU A 50 -1.62 -9.06 -8.07
CA LEU A 50 -1.70 -9.33 -9.51
C LEU A 50 -2.26 -10.74 -9.69
N ASN A 51 -3.36 -10.90 -10.41
CA ASN A 51 -3.97 -12.22 -10.65
C ASN A 51 -4.16 -13.02 -9.35
N ASN A 52 -4.70 -12.37 -8.32
CA ASN A 52 -4.94 -12.95 -6.99
C ASN A 52 -3.68 -13.36 -6.18
N LYS A 53 -2.47 -13.05 -6.67
CA LYS A 53 -1.20 -13.24 -5.94
C LYS A 53 -0.77 -11.94 -5.30
N ASN A 54 -0.34 -11.98 -4.04
CA ASN A 54 0.17 -10.81 -3.33
C ASN A 54 1.54 -10.41 -3.93
N VAL A 55 1.66 -9.16 -4.40
CA VAL A 55 2.90 -8.63 -5.00
C VAL A 55 3.51 -7.56 -4.09
N VAL A 56 2.70 -6.66 -3.56
CA VAL A 56 3.18 -5.57 -2.70
C VAL A 56 2.34 -5.52 -1.42
N LEU A 57 3.01 -5.34 -0.28
CA LEU A 57 2.38 -5.11 1.01
C LEU A 57 2.94 -3.79 1.57
N ILE A 58 2.08 -2.82 1.86
CA ILE A 58 2.51 -1.57 2.48
C ILE A 58 2.44 -1.75 3.99
N HIS A 59 3.60 -1.68 4.65
CA HIS A 59 3.70 -1.69 6.11
C HIS A 59 4.38 -0.43 6.62
N GLY A 60 3.75 0.24 7.57
CA GLY A 60 4.33 1.40 8.23
C GLY A 60 5.21 1.02 9.37
N PHE A 61 6.53 1.15 9.19
CA PHE A 61 7.43 1.10 10.32
C PHE A 61 7.27 2.36 11.17
N LYS A 62 6.76 2.18 12.40
CA LYS A 62 6.86 3.15 13.49
C LYS A 62 8.32 3.19 13.95
N LYS A 63 9.15 3.97 13.24
CA LYS A 63 10.44 4.46 13.71
C LYS A 63 11.24 3.44 14.55
N LEU A 64 11.55 2.28 13.98
CA LEU A 64 12.51 1.34 14.56
C LEU A 64 13.80 1.43 13.76
N CYS A 65 14.84 1.97 14.38
CA CYS A 65 16.21 1.77 13.94
C CYS A 65 16.53 0.29 14.19
N CYS A 66 16.30 -0.56 13.20
CA CYS A 66 16.82 -1.93 13.23
C CYS A 66 18.26 -1.89 12.71
N THR A 67 19.22 -1.75 13.62
CA THR A 67 20.61 -2.07 13.31
C THR A 67 20.76 -3.59 13.33
N ILE A 68 20.83 -4.20 12.15
CA ILE A 68 21.30 -5.58 12.01
C ILE A 68 22.83 -5.49 12.08
N ILE A 69 23.40 -5.91 13.20
CA ILE A 69 24.84 -6.14 13.31
C ILE A 69 25.05 -7.61 12.98
N SER A 70 25.71 -7.90 11.87
CA SER A 70 26.23 -9.24 11.56
C SER A 70 27.53 -9.50 12.31
#